data_AF-A0A376Y9M5-F1
#
_entry.id   AF-A0A376Y9M5-F1
#
_cell.length_a   1.000
_cell.length_b   1.000
_cell.length_c   1.000
_cell.angle_alpha   90.00
_cell.angle_beta   90.00
_cell.angle_gamma   90.00
#
_symmetry.space_group_name_H-M   'P 1'
#
loop_
_entity.id
_entity.type
_entity.pdbx_description
1 polymer ?
#
loop_
_entity_poly.entity_id
_entity_poly.type
_entity_poly.pdbx_seq_one_letter_code
_entity_poly.pdbx_strand_id
1 'polypeptide(L)'
;MSNTPIELKGSSFTLSVVHLHEAEPKVIHQALEDKIAQAPAFLKHAPVVLNVSALEDPVNWSAMHKAVSATGLRVIGVSGCKDAQLKAEIEKMGLPILTEGKEKAPRPAPTPQAPAQNTTPVTKTRLIDTPGAFRSAYLCSTM
;
A
#
# COMPACT_ATOMS: atom_id res chain seq x y z
N MET A 1 42.26 -8.80 -2.93
CA MET A 1 40.83 -8.62 -3.25
C MET A 1 40.25 -10.01 -3.51
N SER A 2 39.45 -10.56 -2.61
CA SER A 2 38.79 -11.86 -2.83
C SER A 2 37.76 -11.70 -3.94
N ASN A 3 38.06 -12.27 -5.11
CA ASN A 3 37.20 -12.27 -6.30
C ASN A 3 36.19 -13.42 -6.19
N THR A 4 35.36 -13.42 -5.15
CA THR A 4 34.31 -14.43 -4.97
C THR A 4 33.09 -14.07 -5.83
N PRO A 5 32.57 -14.99 -6.66
CA PRO A 5 31.49 -14.70 -7.62
C PRO A 5 30.11 -14.52 -6.98
N ILE A 6 30.00 -14.66 -5.65
CA ILE A 6 28.74 -14.55 -4.92
C ILE A 6 28.92 -13.67 -3.68
N GLU A 7 27.87 -12.92 -3.35
CA GLU A 7 27.72 -12.20 -2.09
C GLU A 7 26.34 -12.51 -1.51
N LEU A 8 26.28 -12.84 -0.22
CA LEU A 8 25.02 -13.02 0.50
C LEU A 8 24.84 -11.84 1.45
N LYS A 9 23.81 -11.02 1.19
CA LYS A 9 23.49 -9.83 2.00
C LYS A 9 22.02 -9.87 2.38
N GLY A 10 21.73 -9.58 3.66
CA GLY A 10 20.36 -9.28 4.08
C GLY A 10 19.92 -7.93 3.52
N SER A 11 18.72 -7.87 2.95
CA SER A 11 18.11 -6.63 2.45
C SER A 11 16.66 -6.56 2.90
N SER A 12 16.17 -5.34 3.14
CA SER A 12 14.76 -5.11 3.47
C SER A 12 13.97 -4.90 2.19
N PHE A 13 12.85 -5.61 2.05
CA PHE A 13 11.93 -5.47 0.93
C PHE A 13 10.54 -5.13 1.43
N THR A 14 9.87 -4.20 0.74
CA THR A 14 8.46 -3.91 0.97
C THR A 14 7.63 -4.77 0.04
N LEU A 15 6.77 -5.61 0.60
CA LEU A 15 5.95 -6.57 -0.14
C LEU A 15 4.47 -6.30 0.14
N SER A 16 3.62 -6.59 -0.84
CA SER A 16 2.17 -6.54 -0.66
C SER A 16 1.72 -7.74 0.18
N VAL A 17 1.00 -7.47 1.26
CA VAL A 17 0.45 -8.52 2.14
C VAL A 17 -1.06 -8.59 1.98
N VAL A 18 -1.56 -9.75 1.59
CA VAL A 18 -2.99 -10.05 1.55
C VAL A 18 -3.35 -10.72 2.87
N HIS A 19 -4.09 -10.01 3.71
CA HIS A 19 -4.65 -10.55 4.93
C HIS A 19 -5.88 -11.37 4.60
N LEU A 20 -5.79 -12.69 4.78
CA LEU A 20 -6.89 -13.61 4.60
C LEU A 20 -7.72 -13.65 5.89
N HIS A 21 -9.02 -13.58 5.71
CA HIS A 21 -10.01 -13.75 6.77
C HIS A 21 -10.81 -15.02 6.51
N GLU A 22 -11.50 -15.51 7.53
CA GLU A 22 -12.39 -16.67 7.42
C GLU A 22 -13.47 -16.46 6.35
N ALA A 23 -13.32 -17.20 5.26
CA ALA A 23 -14.28 -17.29 4.18
C ALA A 23 -14.00 -18.53 3.33
N GLU A 24 -15.00 -18.95 2.57
CA GLU A 24 -14.82 -20.01 1.59
C GLU A 24 -13.83 -19.59 0.48
N PRO A 25 -13.04 -20.52 -0.10
CA PRO A 25 -12.10 -20.20 -1.17
C PRO A 25 -12.74 -19.47 -2.36
N LYS A 26 -14.01 -19.75 -2.68
CA LYS A 26 -14.75 -19.05 -3.74
C LYS A 26 -15.00 -17.58 -3.41
N VAL A 27 -15.32 -17.28 -2.16
CA VAL A 27 -15.55 -15.91 -1.68
C VAL A 27 -14.23 -15.13 -1.69
N ILE A 28 -13.14 -15.76 -1.25
CA ILE A 28 -11.79 -15.16 -1.33
C ILE A 28 -11.40 -14.87 -2.77
N HIS A 29 -11.64 -15.80 -3.69
CA HIS A 29 -11.36 -15.61 -5.12
C HIS A 29 -12.10 -14.38 -5.66
N GLN A 30 -13.42 -14.29 -5.45
CA GLN A 30 -14.21 -13.15 -5.92
C GLN A 30 -13.74 -11.82 -5.31
N ALA A 31 -13.49 -11.80 -4.00
CA ALA A 31 -13.04 -10.59 -3.32
C ALA A 31 -11.66 -10.11 -3.83
N LEU A 32 -10.79 -11.04 -4.23
CA LEU A 32 -9.51 -10.70 -4.83
C LEU A 32 -9.67 -10.16 -6.25
N GLU A 33 -10.52 -10.76 -7.09
CA GLU A 33 -10.85 -10.23 -8.41
C GLU A 33 -11.39 -8.80 -8.33
N ASP A 34 -12.30 -8.53 -7.40
CA ASP A 34 -12.88 -7.20 -7.20
C ASP A 34 -11.80 -6.18 -6.79
N LYS A 35 -10.87 -6.57 -5.90
CA LYS A 35 -9.73 -5.71 -5.51
C LYS A 35 -8.77 -5.48 -6.68
N ILE A 36 -8.48 -6.51 -7.48
CA ILE A 36 -7.63 -6.39 -8.67
C ILE A 36 -8.27 -5.45 -9.69
N ALA A 37 -9.58 -5.54 -9.90
CA ALA A 37 -10.32 -4.67 -10.81
C ALA A 37 -10.30 -3.19 -10.34
N GLN A 38 -10.32 -2.95 -9.02
CA GLN A 38 -10.21 -1.61 -8.45
C GLN A 38 -8.79 -1.02 -8.61
N ALA A 39 -7.75 -1.84 -8.47
CA ALA A 39 -6.35 -1.39 -8.49
C ALA A 39 -5.45 -2.25 -9.40
N PRO A 40 -5.72 -2.31 -10.71
CA PRO A 40 -5.03 -3.22 -11.62
C PRO A 40 -3.54 -2.89 -11.76
N ALA A 41 -3.16 -1.61 -11.65
CA ALA A 41 -1.76 -1.17 -11.71
C ALA A 41 -0.91 -1.71 -10.54
N PHE A 42 -1.54 -2.05 -9.41
CA PHE A 42 -0.84 -2.52 -8.21
C PHE A 42 -0.95 -4.03 -8.02
N LEU A 43 -2.06 -4.64 -8.43
CA LEU A 43 -2.37 -6.02 -8.09
C LEU A 43 -2.29 -7.00 -9.26
N LYS A 44 -2.29 -6.53 -10.52
CA LYS A 44 -2.18 -7.43 -11.67
C LYS A 44 -0.80 -8.10 -11.68
N HIS A 45 -0.78 -9.42 -11.55
CA HIS A 45 0.45 -10.24 -11.43
C HIS A 45 1.36 -9.86 -10.26
N ALA A 46 0.82 -9.19 -9.23
CA ALA A 46 1.61 -8.70 -8.13
C ALA A 46 2.20 -9.86 -7.29
N PRO A 47 3.46 -9.73 -6.83
CA PRO A 47 4.02 -10.61 -5.82
C PRO A 47 3.38 -10.30 -4.46
N VAL A 48 2.76 -11.30 -3.84
CA VAL A 48 2.01 -11.14 -2.59
C VAL A 48 2.40 -12.17 -1.54
N VAL A 49 2.51 -11.71 -0.30
CA VAL A 49 2.56 -12.56 0.90
C VAL A 49 1.14 -12.79 1.38
N LEU A 50 0.79 -14.03 1.71
CA LEU A 50 -0.51 -14.35 2.30
C LEU A 50 -0.39 -14.41 3.82
N ASN A 51 -1.07 -13.50 4.52
CA ASN A 51 -1.15 -13.55 5.97
C ASN A 51 -2.37 -14.41 6.36
N VAL A 52 -2.13 -15.48 7.12
CA VAL A 52 -3.15 -16.44 7.58
C VAL A 52 -3.43 -16.34 9.08
N SER A 53 -3.00 -15.26 9.74
CA SER A 53 -3.10 -15.12 11.20
C SER A 53 -4.53 -15.03 11.74
N ALA A 54 -5.48 -14.69 10.87
CA ALA A 54 -6.91 -14.54 11.16
C ALA A 54 -7.75 -15.71 10.62
N LEU A 55 -7.12 -16.82 10.24
CA LEU A 55 -7.83 -18.04 9.87
C LEU A 55 -7.87 -18.99 11.08
N GLU A 56 -9.06 -19.52 11.39
CA GLU A 56 -9.25 -20.61 12.35
C GLU A 56 -9.27 -21.99 11.65
N ASP A 57 -8.81 -23.02 12.37
CA ASP A 57 -8.73 -24.38 11.87
C ASP A 57 -10.12 -25.06 11.76
N PRO A 58 -10.34 -25.95 10.79
CA PRO A 58 -9.39 -26.44 9.77
C PRO A 58 -9.41 -25.62 8.46
N VAL A 59 -8.23 -25.20 7.99
CA VAL A 59 -8.08 -24.50 6.71
C VAL A 59 -7.67 -25.46 5.60
N ASN A 60 -8.44 -25.54 4.51
CA ASN A 60 -8.00 -26.24 3.30
C ASN A 60 -7.00 -25.37 2.51
N TRP A 61 -5.72 -25.47 2.86
CA TRP A 61 -4.67 -24.64 2.28
C TRP A 61 -4.53 -24.82 0.77
N SER A 62 -4.64 -26.05 0.26
CA SER A 62 -4.54 -26.32 -1.17
C SER A 62 -5.62 -25.60 -1.99
N ALA A 63 -6.88 -25.65 -1.51
CA ALA A 63 -7.98 -24.96 -2.15
C ALA A 63 -7.81 -23.44 -2.07
N MET A 64 -7.37 -22.92 -0.92
CA MET A 64 -7.13 -21.49 -0.73
C MET A 64 -6.02 -20.97 -1.64
N HIS A 65 -4.87 -21.64 -1.66
CA HIS A 65 -3.74 -21.30 -2.53
C HIS A 65 -4.13 -21.31 -4.02
N LYS A 66 -4.91 -22.32 -4.44
CA LYS A 66 -5.43 -22.40 -5.81
C LYS A 66 -6.38 -21.24 -6.14
N ALA A 67 -7.28 -20.89 -5.22
CA ALA A 67 -8.21 -19.77 -5.39
C ALA A 67 -7.48 -18.43 -5.56
N VAL A 68 -6.44 -18.19 -4.76
CA VAL A 68 -5.60 -16.99 -4.86
C VAL A 68 -4.78 -17.00 -6.15
N SER A 69 -4.13 -18.12 -6.48
CA SER A 69 -3.30 -18.21 -7.68
C SER A 69 -4.11 -18.07 -8.98
N ALA A 70 -5.38 -18.47 -8.96
CA ALA A 70 -6.29 -18.35 -10.10
C ALA A 70 -6.60 -16.90 -10.48
N THR A 71 -6.45 -15.93 -9.56
CA THR A 71 -6.63 -14.50 -9.87
C THR A 71 -5.41 -13.87 -10.57
N GLY A 72 -4.35 -14.66 -10.76
CA GLY A 72 -3.11 -14.23 -11.39
C GLY A 72 -2.11 -13.59 -10.43
N LEU A 73 -2.43 -13.48 -9.14
CA LEU A 73 -1.48 -13.09 -8.08
C LEU A 73 -0.35 -14.12 -7.94
N ARG A 74 0.85 -13.64 -7.60
CA ARG A 74 2.04 -14.48 -7.42
C ARG A 74 2.32 -14.64 -5.93
N VAL A 75 1.96 -15.78 -5.37
CA VAL A 75 2.21 -16.09 -3.95
C VAL A 75 3.71 -16.31 -3.75
N ILE A 76 4.36 -15.42 -2.99
CA ILE A 76 5.79 -15.51 -2.69
C ILE A 76 6.09 -16.20 -1.36
N GLY A 77 5.11 -16.28 -0.47
CA GLY A 77 5.26 -16.86 0.86
C GLY A 77 4.02 -16.62 1.70
N VAL A 78 4.05 -17.20 2.90
CA VAL A 78 2.95 -17.14 3.87
C VAL A 78 3.47 -16.56 5.17
N SER A 79 2.68 -15.71 5.82
CA SER A 79 3.00 -15.11 7.11
C SER A 79 1.89 -15.38 8.13
N GLY A 80 2.20 -15.22 9.41
CA GLY A 80 1.21 -15.33 10.48
C GLY A 80 0.67 -16.74 10.72
N CYS A 81 1.33 -17.78 10.21
CA CYS A 81 0.96 -19.18 10.46
C CYS A 81 1.20 -19.54 11.93
N LYS A 82 0.13 -19.90 12.64
CA LYS A 82 0.16 -20.31 14.06
C LYS A 82 0.07 -21.82 14.22
N ASP A 83 -0.64 -22.49 13.32
CA ASP A 83 -0.86 -23.92 13.35
C ASP A 83 0.30 -24.71 12.70
N ALA A 84 0.65 -25.85 13.31
CA ALA A 84 1.76 -26.69 12.88
C ALA A 84 1.43 -27.58 11.67
N GLN A 85 0.17 -28.02 11.55
CA GLN A 85 -0.32 -28.80 10.42
C GLN A 85 -0.39 -27.92 9.17
N LEU A 86 -0.96 -26.72 9.27
CA LEU A 86 -1.00 -25.74 8.19
C LEU A 86 0.41 -25.38 7.72
N LYS A 87 1.33 -25.14 8.67
CA LYS A 87 2.75 -24.89 8.35
C LYS A 87 3.36 -26.03 7.53
N ALA A 88 3.13 -27.28 7.93
CA ALA A 88 3.64 -28.44 7.21
C ALA A 88 3.04 -28.56 5.81
N GLU A 89 1.76 -28.20 5.62
CA GLU A 89 1.13 -28.16 4.29
C GLU A 89 1.73 -27.07 3.39
N ILE A 90 2.00 -25.88 3.94
CA ILE A 90 2.63 -24.77 3.22
C ILE A 90 4.06 -25.15 2.78
N GLU A 91 4.85 -25.73 3.69
CA GLU A 91 6.23 -26.15 3.42
C GLU A 91 6.28 -27.28 2.37
N LYS A 92 5.31 -28.21 2.38
CA LYS A 92 5.17 -29.25 1.34
C LYS A 92 4.95 -28.67 -0.06
N MET A 93 4.36 -27.49 -0.18
CA MET A 93 4.19 -26.78 -1.46
C MET A 93 5.43 -25.96 -1.84
N GLY A 94 6.49 -25.95 -1.03
CA GLY A 94 7.71 -25.19 -1.27
C GLY A 94 7.58 -23.69 -1.00
N LEU A 95 6.53 -23.26 -0.30
CA LEU A 95 6.34 -21.86 0.05
C LEU A 95 7.04 -21.53 1.37
N PRO A 96 7.82 -20.43 1.45
CA PRO A 96 8.48 -20.03 2.68
C PRO A 96 7.49 -19.43 3.67
N ILE A 97 7.74 -19.66 4.96
CA ILE A 97 7.09 -18.91 6.05
C ILE A 97 7.89 -17.65 6.32
N LEU A 98 7.24 -16.49 6.16
CA LEU A 98 7.83 -15.17 6.31
C LEU A 98 7.40 -14.54 7.63
N THR A 99 8.32 -13.82 8.26
CA THR A 99 8.03 -12.98 9.42
C THR A 99 7.81 -11.55 8.95
N GLU A 100 6.62 -11.02 9.20
CA GLU A 100 6.33 -9.62 8.90
C GLU A 100 7.12 -8.69 9.83
N GLY A 101 7.69 -7.63 9.25
CA GLY A 101 8.32 -6.56 10.02
C GLY A 101 7.27 -5.83 10.86
N LYS A 102 7.65 -5.37 12.05
CA LYS A 102 6.76 -4.57 12.90
C LYS A 102 6.40 -3.28 12.17
N GLU A 103 5.14 -3.14 11.80
CA GLU A 103 4.61 -1.86 11.35
C GLU A 103 4.80 -0.86 12.51
N LYS A 104 5.51 0.25 12.27
CA LYS A 104 5.66 1.29 13.29
C LYS A 104 4.26 1.80 13.61
N ALA A 105 3.89 1.75 14.89
CA ALA A 105 2.65 2.33 15.37
C ALA A 105 2.45 3.74 14.78
N PRO A 106 1.23 4.09 14.34
CA PRO A 106 0.97 5.40 13.76
C PRO A 106 1.48 6.46 14.71
N ARG A 107 2.38 7.32 14.21
CA ARG A 107 2.89 8.46 14.97
C ARG A 107 1.67 9.26 15.42
N PRO A 108 1.51 9.57 16.72
CA PRO A 108 0.39 10.39 17.17
C PRO A 108 0.34 11.67 16.34
N ALA A 109 -0.86 11.99 15.85
CA ALA A 109 -1.08 13.20 15.08
C ALA A 109 -0.53 14.41 15.88
N PRO A 110 0.16 15.36 15.23
CA PRO A 110 0.51 16.61 15.90
C PRO A 110 -0.78 17.24 16.42
N THR A 111 -0.84 17.45 17.73
CA THR A 111 -1.95 18.15 18.39
C THR A 111 -2.16 19.50 17.72
N PRO A 112 -3.40 19.89 17.38
CA PRO A 112 -3.69 21.25 16.95
C PRO A 112 -3.27 22.21 18.07
N GLN A 113 -2.21 22.99 17.85
CA GLN A 113 -1.95 24.15 18.68
C GLN A 113 -3.09 25.14 18.44
N ALA A 114 -3.78 25.52 19.51
CA ALA A 114 -4.84 26.52 19.45
C ALA A 114 -4.30 27.82 18.81
N PRO A 115 -5.03 28.46 17.88
CA PRO A 115 -4.57 29.70 17.29
C PRO A 115 -4.46 30.78 18.38
N ALA A 116 -3.26 31.34 18.53
CA ALA A 116 -3.02 32.51 19.35
C ALA A 116 -3.92 33.65 18.85
N GLN A 117 -4.78 34.16 19.72
CA GLN A 117 -5.64 35.31 19.46
C GLN A 117 -4.76 36.56 19.35
N ASN A 118 -4.38 36.93 18.13
CA ASN A 118 -3.88 38.27 17.84
C ASN A 118 -5.09 39.22 17.79
N THR A 119 -5.26 40.02 18.83
CA THR A 119 -6.18 41.15 18.86
C THR A 119 -5.66 42.28 17.98
N THR A 120 -6.16 42.39 16.75
CA THR A 120 -6.07 43.63 15.95
C THR A 120 -7.33 44.47 16.14
N PRO A 121 -7.24 45.74 16.58
CA PRO A 121 -8.37 46.65 16.56
C PRO A 121 -8.66 47.13 15.13
N VAL A 122 -9.95 47.13 14.82
CA VAL A 122 -10.60 47.58 13.58
C VAL A 122 -10.21 49.02 13.23
N THR A 123 -9.82 49.28 11.97
CA THR A 123 -9.90 50.62 11.37
C THR A 123 -10.60 50.53 10.00
N LYS A 124 -11.59 51.42 9.83
CA LYS A 124 -12.59 51.49 8.76
C LYS A 124 -12.02 51.55 7.34
N THR A 125 -12.72 50.86 6.45
CA THR A 125 -12.71 50.93 4.98
C THR A 125 -12.79 52.37 4.46
N ARG A 126 -11.89 52.73 3.54
CA ARG A 126 -12.14 53.81 2.56
C ARG A 126 -11.81 53.29 1.17
N LEU A 127 -12.87 53.20 0.37
CA LEU A 127 -12.89 52.77 -1.02
C LEU A 127 -12.49 53.96 -1.90
N ILE A 128 -11.49 53.80 -2.78
CA ILE A 128 -11.24 54.73 -3.88
C ILE A 128 -11.01 53.88 -5.13
N ASP A 129 -11.94 54.04 -6.06
CA ASP A 129 -12.03 53.49 -7.40
C ASP A 129 -11.20 54.34 -8.39
N THR A 130 -11.11 53.89 -9.65
CA THR A 130 -10.57 54.53 -10.87
C THR A 130 -9.07 54.42 -11.26
N PRO A 131 -8.76 54.32 -12.57
CA PRO A 131 -7.83 53.32 -13.13
C PRO A 131 -6.63 53.95 -13.86
N GLY A 132 -5.47 53.28 -13.79
CA GLY A 132 -4.23 53.74 -14.45
C GLY A 132 -4.09 53.24 -15.89
N ALA A 133 -4.10 54.18 -16.83
CA ALA A 133 -3.95 53.98 -18.27
C ALA A 133 -2.63 53.27 -18.66
N PHE A 134 -2.74 52.18 -19.44
CA PHE A 134 -1.63 51.58 -20.17
C PHE A 134 -1.24 52.49 -21.35
N ARG A 135 -0.08 53.14 -21.28
CA ARG A 135 0.52 53.85 -22.43
C ARG A 135 1.22 52.82 -23.32
N SER A 136 0.60 52.54 -24.45
CA SER A 136 1.21 51.86 -25.60
C SER A 136 2.03 52.87 -26.41
N ALA A 137 3.31 52.58 -26.64
CA ALA A 137 4.10 53.18 -27.71
C ALA A 137 5.31 52.28 -28.03
N TYR A 138 5.61 52.23 -29.33
CA TYR A 138 6.79 51.66 -30.02
C TYR A 138 6.63 50.31 -30.75
N LEU A 139 6.19 50.46 -32.01
CA LEU A 139 6.88 50.10 -33.26
C LEU A 139 7.14 48.62 -33.61
N CYS A 140 6.54 48.16 -34.73
CA CYS A 140 7.28 47.71 -35.92
C CYS A 140 6.34 47.46 -37.14
N SER A 141 6.63 48.16 -38.26
CA SER A 141 6.59 47.77 -39.70
C SER A 141 5.92 46.44 -40.13
N THR A 142 5.27 46.28 -41.30
CA THR A 142 5.50 46.85 -42.63
C THR A 142 4.40 46.37 -43.59
N MET A 143 4.12 47.20 -44.61
CA MET A 143 3.44 46.96 -45.91
C MET A 143 1.93 46.75 -45.93
#